data_AF-A0A346P9L3-F1
#
_entry.id   AF-A0A346P9L3-F1
#
_cell.length_a   1.000
_cell.length_b   1.000
_cell.length_c   1.000
_cell.angle_alpha   90.00
_cell.angle_beta   90.00
_cell.angle_gamma   90.00
#
_symmetry.space_group_name_H-M   'P 1'
#
loop_
_entity.id
_entity.type
_entity.pdbx_description
1 polymer ?
#
loop_
_entity_poly.entity_id
_entity_poly.type
_entity_poly.pdbx_seq_one_letter_code
_entity_poly.pdbx_strand_id
1 'polypeptide(L)'
;MHRAAESAAEWDTASDVPWTVLELDDLVDAYWEVVAPELEADGIDPQNEKPTHNWLTEQGLRSLLYTLREHHNRTFSEFWEEDLGLETPDEGFEWATTDERTIEALESFLTSRRSRKGLAASSIDTLRYRLNRFIRAYKEENGTADIVSPVAREGDVPAHVAVDNCFSAFDRLHRELEGNQTKQRIHLAVSNWYSHLVRRKWATFNPVEGLDEEYDWSKSDSENDDTPCLTAAHVQSLYETATDIEEQLLVVALCGWGLRPNEVAKLRTEMFVFDVPAGETPYIQFEERKNGPGQVSILFGQELINAYIDSWDGSDDWSGYLFPSPHSSRAHITRWTVWNRFQDLAERAGLPAEIAGESTSAKMGRRFWYDIYSSALDVILDGLEGVAADQGSESPEVVLRNYLSEARIRDLRREYMRAQLADAFSD
;
A
#
# COMPACT_ATOMS: atom_id res chain seq x y z
N MET A 1 60.95 -22.23 -4.81
CA MET A 1 60.01 -21.82 -3.74
C MET A 1 60.35 -20.38 -3.42
N HIS A 2 59.60 -19.38 -3.84
CA HIS A 2 58.15 -19.22 -3.84
C HIS A 2 57.73 -18.40 -5.09
N ARG A 3 56.61 -18.79 -5.71
CA ARG A 3 55.92 -18.12 -6.84
C ARG A 3 55.45 -16.73 -6.38
N ALA A 4 55.77 -15.66 -7.11
CA ALA A 4 54.99 -15.04 -8.20
C ALA A 4 53.81 -14.19 -7.67
N ALA A 5 53.95 -12.88 -7.84
CA ALA A 5 52.84 -11.94 -7.84
C ALA A 5 52.02 -12.15 -9.11
N GLU A 6 50.71 -12.37 -8.99
CA GLU A 6 49.76 -12.42 -10.10
C GLU A 6 48.44 -11.76 -9.62
N SER A 7 47.94 -10.86 -10.47
CA SER A 7 46.88 -9.83 -10.35
C SER A 7 45.71 -10.05 -9.38
N ALA A 8 45.37 -9.00 -8.61
CA ALA A 8 43.98 -8.73 -8.27
C ALA A 8 43.24 -8.57 -9.62
N ALA A 9 42.28 -9.44 -9.90
CA ALA A 9 41.51 -9.33 -11.11
C ALA A 9 40.59 -8.11 -10.97
N GLU A 10 40.92 -7.00 -11.64
CA GLU A 10 39.98 -5.88 -11.77
C GLU A 10 38.83 -6.36 -12.65
N TRP A 11 37.72 -6.72 -12.02
CA TRP A 11 36.48 -7.08 -12.70
C TRP A 11 35.65 -5.80 -12.88
N ASP A 12 35.39 -5.41 -14.12
CA ASP A 12 34.61 -4.20 -14.41
C ASP A 12 33.10 -4.47 -14.41
N THR A 13 32.67 -5.70 -14.73
CA THR A 13 31.24 -6.05 -14.82
C THR A 13 30.94 -7.47 -14.33
N ALA A 14 29.67 -7.72 -13.98
CA ALA A 14 29.20 -9.01 -13.46
C ALA A 14 29.47 -10.19 -14.41
N SER A 15 29.61 -9.95 -15.70
CA SER A 15 29.94 -10.98 -16.70
C SER A 15 31.40 -11.39 -16.72
N ASP A 16 32.30 -10.56 -16.21
CA ASP A 16 33.76 -10.78 -16.25
C ASP A 16 34.26 -11.62 -15.07
N VAL A 17 33.46 -11.74 -14.02
CA VAL A 17 33.80 -12.49 -12.82
C VAL A 17 33.65 -14.00 -13.08
N PRO A 18 34.70 -14.81 -12.82
CA PRO A 18 34.63 -16.26 -12.98
C PRO A 18 33.95 -16.92 -11.77
N TRP A 19 32.66 -16.63 -11.56
CA TRP A 19 31.90 -16.96 -10.35
C TRP A 19 32.03 -18.41 -9.87
N THR A 20 32.11 -19.39 -10.76
CA THR A 20 32.07 -20.83 -10.41
C THR A 20 33.37 -21.37 -9.82
N VAL A 21 34.45 -20.58 -9.81
CA VAL A 21 35.75 -20.98 -9.25
C VAL A 21 36.16 -20.17 -8.02
N LEU A 22 35.31 -19.24 -7.57
CA LEU A 22 35.57 -18.40 -6.41
C LEU A 22 35.16 -19.10 -5.11
N GLU A 23 35.99 -18.95 -4.09
CA GLU A 23 35.66 -19.36 -2.72
C GLU A 23 34.80 -18.29 -2.03
N LEU A 24 34.22 -18.61 -0.87
CA LEU A 24 33.20 -17.76 -0.24
C LEU A 24 33.70 -16.33 0.09
N ASP A 25 34.93 -16.19 0.59
CA ASP A 25 35.53 -14.89 0.88
C ASP A 25 35.80 -14.08 -0.42
N ASP A 26 36.20 -14.75 -1.51
CA ASP A 26 36.41 -14.10 -2.81
C ASP A 26 35.07 -13.66 -3.45
N LEU A 27 33.96 -14.35 -3.12
CA LEU A 27 32.61 -13.96 -3.54
C LEU A 27 32.13 -12.69 -2.81
N VAL A 28 32.54 -12.49 -1.56
CA VAL A 28 32.26 -11.25 -0.80
C VAL A 28 32.94 -10.06 -1.46
N ASP A 29 34.21 -10.20 -1.83
CA ASP A 29 34.95 -9.14 -2.53
C ASP A 29 34.34 -8.86 -3.92
N ALA A 30 34.04 -9.90 -4.69
CA ALA A 30 33.38 -9.76 -5.99
C ALA A 30 31.99 -9.09 -5.90
N TYR A 31 31.27 -9.32 -4.80
CA TYR A 31 30.00 -8.65 -4.54
C TYR A 31 30.20 -7.14 -4.37
N TRP A 32 31.14 -6.71 -3.52
CA TRP A 32 31.37 -5.27 -3.27
C TRP A 32 32.00 -4.54 -4.47
N GLU A 33 32.80 -5.22 -5.27
CA GLU A 33 33.48 -4.61 -6.42
C GLU A 33 32.58 -4.48 -7.65
N VAL A 34 31.64 -5.40 -7.84
CA VAL A 34 30.91 -5.52 -9.11
C VAL A 34 29.40 -5.47 -8.95
N VAL A 35 28.86 -6.09 -7.90
CA VAL A 35 27.40 -6.16 -7.70
C VAL A 35 26.88 -4.91 -6.97
N ALA A 36 27.59 -4.46 -5.94
CA ALA A 36 27.21 -3.28 -5.17
C ALA A 36 27.19 -1.99 -6.02
N PRO A 37 28.15 -1.72 -6.93
CA PRO A 37 28.08 -0.55 -7.80
C PRO A 37 26.92 -0.58 -8.79
N GLU A 38 26.55 -1.77 -9.30
CA GLU A 38 25.38 -1.93 -10.18
C GLU A 38 24.07 -1.70 -9.39
N LEU A 39 24.02 -2.11 -8.12
CA LEU A 39 22.90 -1.77 -7.22
C LEU A 39 22.80 -0.27 -7.01
N GLU A 40 23.92 0.39 -6.71
CA GLU A 40 23.96 1.84 -6.52
C GLU A 40 23.58 2.59 -7.80
N ALA A 41 24.00 2.11 -8.97
CA ALA A 41 23.63 2.66 -10.27
C ALA A 41 22.11 2.55 -10.53
N ASP A 42 21.48 1.48 -10.06
CA ASP A 42 20.03 1.27 -10.07
C ASP A 42 19.30 1.95 -8.89
N GLY A 43 20.03 2.70 -8.06
CA GLY A 43 19.50 3.45 -6.91
C GLY A 43 19.09 2.59 -5.71
N ILE A 44 19.60 1.37 -5.61
CA ILE A 44 19.37 0.42 -4.52
C ILE A 44 20.58 0.47 -3.59
N ASP A 45 20.36 0.67 -2.29
CA ASP A 45 21.44 0.67 -1.29
C ASP A 45 22.02 -0.75 -1.12
N PRO A 46 23.27 -1.01 -1.54
CA PRO A 46 23.85 -2.35 -1.52
C PRO A 46 24.19 -2.87 -0.12
N GLN A 47 24.05 -2.05 0.93
CA GLN A 47 24.25 -2.44 2.32
C GLN A 47 22.93 -2.71 3.05
N ASN A 48 21.85 -2.03 2.65
CA ASN A 48 20.59 -2.04 3.42
C ASN A 48 19.38 -2.56 2.62
N GLU A 49 19.49 -2.62 1.30
CA GLU A 49 18.41 -3.04 0.40
C GLU A 49 18.85 -4.26 -0.40
N LYS A 50 18.57 -5.42 0.17
CA LYS A 50 18.85 -6.70 -0.46
C LYS A 50 18.17 -6.80 -1.83
N PRO A 51 18.92 -7.03 -2.92
CA PRO A 51 18.36 -7.14 -4.23
C PRO A 51 17.41 -8.31 -4.32
N THR A 52 16.32 -8.08 -5.05
CA THR A 52 15.37 -9.15 -5.31
C THR A 52 16.01 -10.20 -6.23
N HIS A 53 15.54 -11.45 -6.12
CA HIS A 53 15.97 -12.52 -7.02
C HIS A 53 15.76 -12.17 -8.52
N ASN A 54 14.74 -11.35 -8.83
CA ASN A 54 14.51 -10.88 -10.19
C ASN A 54 15.62 -9.91 -10.65
N TRP A 55 16.02 -8.96 -9.79
CA TRP A 55 17.12 -8.04 -10.08
C TRP A 55 18.42 -8.79 -10.35
N LEU A 56 18.78 -9.76 -9.49
CA LEU A 56 19.97 -10.59 -9.68
C LEU A 56 19.92 -11.39 -11.00
N THR A 57 18.73 -11.79 -11.42
CA THR A 57 18.54 -12.52 -12.69
C THR A 57 18.64 -11.59 -13.91
N GLU A 58 18.10 -10.38 -13.83
CA GLU A 58 18.12 -9.38 -14.90
C GLU A 58 19.53 -8.81 -15.11
N GLN A 59 20.31 -8.64 -14.03
CA GLN A 59 21.71 -8.20 -14.06
C GLN A 59 22.72 -9.32 -14.38
N GLY A 60 22.25 -10.47 -14.87
CA GLY A 60 23.13 -11.56 -15.32
C GLY A 60 23.81 -12.37 -14.21
N LEU A 61 23.47 -12.17 -12.93
CA LEU A 61 24.11 -12.81 -11.77
C LEU A 61 23.61 -14.24 -11.50
N ARG A 62 23.03 -14.92 -12.51
CA ARG A 62 22.61 -16.32 -12.38
C ARG A 62 23.76 -17.26 -12.03
N SER A 63 24.97 -16.96 -12.54
CA SER A 63 26.17 -17.74 -12.25
C SER A 63 26.58 -17.60 -10.78
N LEU A 64 26.50 -16.41 -10.19
CA LEU A 64 26.68 -16.19 -8.75
C LEU A 64 25.67 -17.00 -7.93
N LEU A 65 24.38 -16.91 -8.26
CA LEU A 65 23.32 -17.67 -7.59
C LEU A 65 23.55 -19.19 -7.66
N TYR A 66 23.99 -19.67 -8.82
CA TYR A 66 24.32 -21.07 -9.04
C TYR A 66 25.53 -21.50 -8.19
N THR A 67 26.60 -20.71 -8.18
CA THR A 67 27.80 -21.00 -7.37
C THR A 67 27.45 -21.09 -5.90
N LEU A 68 26.75 -20.10 -5.35
CA LEU A 68 26.35 -20.09 -3.94
C LEU A 68 25.59 -21.38 -3.59
N ARG A 69 24.63 -21.78 -4.42
CA ARG A 69 23.81 -22.97 -4.16
C ARG A 69 24.57 -24.29 -4.31
N GLU A 70 25.26 -24.49 -5.43
CA GLU A 70 25.83 -25.80 -5.78
C GLU A 70 27.21 -26.03 -5.18
N HIS A 71 28.01 -24.97 -5.00
CA HIS A 71 29.40 -25.08 -4.54
C HIS A 71 29.54 -24.74 -3.07
N HIS A 72 28.77 -23.77 -2.57
CA HIS A 72 28.88 -23.29 -1.18
C HIS A 72 27.68 -23.69 -0.31
N ASN A 73 26.68 -24.35 -0.89
CA ASN A 73 25.43 -24.75 -0.20
C ASN A 73 24.78 -23.57 0.55
N ARG A 74 24.81 -22.39 -0.05
CA ARG A 74 24.20 -21.14 0.43
C ARG A 74 23.14 -20.66 -0.55
N THR A 75 22.10 -20.04 -0.03
CA THR A 75 21.24 -19.16 -0.81
C THR A 75 21.87 -17.77 -0.91
N PHE A 76 21.52 -16.98 -1.93
CA PHE A 76 21.91 -15.56 -1.94
C PHE A 76 21.40 -14.81 -0.71
N SER A 77 20.30 -15.27 -0.13
CA SER A 77 19.78 -14.70 1.09
C SER A 77 20.71 -14.87 2.27
N GLU A 78 21.16 -16.10 2.51
CA GLU A 78 22.11 -16.42 3.58
C GLU A 78 23.47 -15.79 3.30
N PHE A 79 23.92 -15.78 2.04
CA PHE A 79 25.15 -15.08 1.63
C PHE A 79 25.09 -13.58 1.94
N TRP A 80 23.95 -12.94 1.65
CA TRP A 80 23.74 -11.53 1.96
C TRP A 80 23.74 -11.25 3.46
N GLU A 81 23.08 -12.11 4.23
CA GLU A 81 22.84 -11.85 5.64
C GLU A 81 24.05 -12.27 6.51
N GLU A 82 24.56 -13.48 6.29
CA GLU A 82 25.61 -14.09 7.11
C GLU A 82 27.02 -13.78 6.61
N ASP A 83 27.25 -13.88 5.29
CA ASP A 83 28.61 -13.84 4.72
C ASP A 83 29.04 -12.41 4.35
N LEU A 84 28.11 -11.58 3.85
CA LEU A 84 28.31 -10.12 3.72
C LEU A 84 28.07 -9.37 5.04
N GLY A 85 27.46 -10.02 6.04
CA GLY A 85 27.08 -9.41 7.31
C GLY A 85 25.95 -8.38 7.20
N LEU A 86 25.12 -8.48 6.16
CA LEU A 86 24.04 -7.53 5.84
C LEU A 86 22.67 -8.09 6.21
N GLU A 87 22.54 -8.64 7.42
CA GLU A 87 21.30 -9.23 7.93
C GLU A 87 20.06 -8.34 7.65
N THR A 88 19.06 -8.89 6.95
CA THR A 88 17.67 -8.44 7.11
C THR A 88 17.21 -9.04 8.44
N PRO A 89 17.00 -8.27 9.52
CA PRO A 89 16.85 -8.88 10.83
C PRO A 89 15.52 -9.64 10.95
N ASP A 90 15.58 -10.97 10.92
CA ASP A 90 14.54 -11.88 11.47
C ASP A 90 15.14 -12.78 12.58
N GLU A 91 16.14 -12.25 13.30
CA GLU A 91 16.33 -12.57 14.71
C GLU A 91 15.27 -11.80 15.51
N GLY A 92 14.59 -12.48 16.43
CA GLY A 92 13.36 -12.04 17.09
C GLY A 92 13.32 -10.53 17.31
N PHE A 93 12.44 -9.84 16.56
CA PHE A 93 12.32 -8.39 16.57
C PHE A 93 12.55 -7.83 17.98
N GLU A 94 13.63 -7.08 18.14
CA GLU A 94 13.96 -6.48 19.42
C GLU A 94 13.16 -5.20 19.60
N TRP A 95 12.25 -5.23 20.57
CA TRP A 95 11.63 -4.01 21.04
C TRP A 95 12.70 -3.09 21.64
N ALA A 96 12.58 -1.78 21.44
CA ALA A 96 13.47 -0.77 22.03
C ALA A 96 13.34 -0.67 23.56
N THR A 97 12.50 -1.52 24.13
CA THR A 97 12.29 -1.74 25.54
C THR A 97 12.59 -3.18 25.89
N THR A 98 13.13 -3.40 27.07
CA THR A 98 13.23 -4.71 27.72
C THR A 98 12.14 -4.87 28.79
N ASP A 99 11.21 -3.91 28.90
CA ASP A 99 10.10 -3.98 29.85
C ASP A 99 9.10 -5.06 29.45
N GLU A 100 9.05 -6.14 30.22
CA GLU A 100 8.26 -7.34 29.92
C GLU A 100 6.77 -7.03 29.79
N ARG A 101 6.24 -6.12 30.63
CA ARG A 101 4.83 -5.72 30.62
C ARG A 101 4.46 -4.97 29.34
N THR A 102 5.33 -4.07 28.90
CA THR A 102 5.18 -3.34 27.65
C THR A 102 5.25 -4.29 26.46
N ILE A 103 6.23 -5.20 26.43
CA ILE A 103 6.37 -6.20 25.37
C ILE A 103 5.11 -7.09 25.30
N GLU A 104 4.62 -7.59 26.44
CA GLU A 104 3.40 -8.40 26.52
C GLU A 104 2.18 -7.63 25.96
N ALA A 105 2.04 -6.36 26.31
CA ALA A 105 0.97 -5.48 25.81
C ALA A 105 1.04 -5.21 24.31
N LEU A 106 2.23 -5.07 23.76
CA LEU A 106 2.46 -4.89 22.33
C LEU A 106 2.16 -6.18 21.56
N GLU A 107 2.69 -7.31 22.00
CA GLU A 107 2.48 -8.60 21.35
C GLU A 107 1.02 -9.07 21.45
N SER A 108 0.33 -8.79 22.56
CA SER A 108 -1.12 -9.03 22.71
C SER A 108 -1.94 -8.25 21.67
N PHE A 109 -1.58 -6.99 21.43
CA PHE A 109 -2.19 -6.16 20.39
C PHE A 109 -1.92 -6.69 18.98
N LEU A 110 -0.66 -6.98 18.65
CA LEU A 110 -0.27 -7.49 17.33
C LEU A 110 -0.89 -8.86 17.06
N THR A 111 -0.92 -9.75 18.04
CA THR A 111 -1.61 -11.05 17.97
C THR A 111 -3.10 -10.88 17.74
N SER A 112 -3.75 -9.92 18.42
CA SER A 112 -5.15 -9.60 18.19
C SER A 112 -5.41 -9.05 16.79
N ARG A 113 -4.48 -8.27 16.22
CA ARG A 113 -4.56 -7.74 14.84
C ARG A 113 -4.38 -8.85 13.80
N ARG A 114 -3.46 -9.78 14.02
CA ARG A 114 -3.27 -10.96 13.16
C ARG A 114 -4.49 -11.89 13.22
N SER A 115 -4.85 -12.36 14.41
CA SER A 115 -5.86 -13.42 14.58
C SER A 115 -7.31 -12.96 14.35
N ARG A 116 -7.68 -11.75 14.78
CA ARG A 116 -9.09 -11.29 14.74
C ARG A 116 -9.40 -10.35 13.58
N LYS A 117 -8.39 -9.74 12.97
CA LYS A 117 -8.54 -8.85 11.81
C LYS A 117 -7.91 -9.40 10.53
N GLY A 118 -7.28 -10.58 10.58
CA GLY A 118 -6.72 -11.25 9.41
C GLY A 118 -5.61 -10.44 8.72
N LEU A 119 -4.90 -9.59 9.46
CA LEU A 119 -3.85 -8.74 8.89
C LEU A 119 -2.66 -9.58 8.41
N ALA A 120 -2.18 -9.30 7.20
CA ALA A 120 -1.00 -9.92 6.62
C ALA A 120 0.28 -9.63 7.44
N ALA A 121 1.28 -10.51 7.35
CA ALA A 121 2.54 -10.39 8.11
C ALA A 121 3.22 -9.02 7.93
N SER A 122 3.36 -8.54 6.70
CA SER A 122 3.94 -7.22 6.40
C SER A 122 3.20 -6.04 7.04
N SER A 123 1.88 -6.17 7.25
CA SER A 123 1.10 -5.14 7.97
C SER A 123 1.34 -5.19 9.48
N ILE A 124 1.62 -6.37 10.03
CA ILE A 124 2.06 -6.54 11.42
C ILE A 124 3.46 -5.95 11.60
N ASP A 125 4.40 -6.19 10.68
CA ASP A 125 5.76 -5.64 10.76
C ASP A 125 5.75 -4.11 10.65
N THR A 126 4.89 -3.56 9.79
CA THR A 126 4.67 -2.11 9.69
C THR A 126 4.14 -1.52 11.01
N LEU A 127 3.20 -2.20 11.68
CA LEU A 127 2.71 -1.76 12.99
C LEU A 127 3.80 -1.85 14.05
N ARG A 128 4.57 -2.94 14.03
CA ARG A 128 5.68 -3.20 14.95
C ARG A 128 6.75 -2.12 14.84
N TYR A 129 7.15 -1.78 13.61
CA TYR A 129 8.05 -0.67 13.32
C TYR A 129 7.55 0.66 13.91
N ARG A 130 6.29 1.03 13.66
CA ARG A 130 5.72 2.30 14.15
C ARG A 130 5.65 2.37 15.67
N LEU A 131 5.23 1.29 16.31
CA LEU A 131 5.18 1.20 17.77
C LEU A 131 6.60 1.27 18.37
N ASN A 132 7.58 0.61 17.74
CA ASN A 132 8.96 0.63 18.20
C ASN A 132 9.61 2.01 18.06
N ARG A 133 9.29 2.75 16.99
CA ARG A 133 9.70 4.16 16.85
C ARG A 133 9.17 5.03 17.99
N PHE A 134 7.91 4.85 18.38
CA PHE A 134 7.34 5.55 19.53
C PHE A 134 8.04 5.16 20.85
N ILE A 135 8.30 3.87 21.08
CA ILE A 135 9.00 3.40 22.30
C ILE A 135 10.40 3.99 22.40
N ARG A 136 11.15 4.06 21.29
CA ARG A 136 12.48 4.72 21.25
C ARG A 136 12.37 6.18 21.67
N ALA A 137 11.46 6.92 21.03
CA ALA A 137 11.27 8.33 21.33
C ALA A 137 10.84 8.55 22.79
N TYR A 138 9.92 7.73 23.30
CA TYR A 138 9.47 7.79 24.69
C TYR A 138 10.60 7.49 25.67
N LYS A 139 11.41 6.46 25.40
CA LYS A 139 12.57 6.10 26.23
C LYS A 139 13.62 7.20 26.27
N GLU A 140 13.91 7.79 25.12
CA GLU A 140 14.92 8.84 25.00
C GLU A 140 14.49 10.14 25.68
N GLU A 141 13.20 10.46 25.64
CA GLU A 141 12.68 11.69 26.24
C GLU A 141 12.39 11.54 27.75
N ASN A 142 11.87 10.39 28.18
CA ASN A 142 11.42 10.16 29.55
C ASN A 142 12.41 9.34 30.40
N GLY A 143 13.49 8.82 29.82
CA GLY A 143 14.47 7.97 30.49
C GLY A 143 13.95 6.59 30.92
N THR A 144 12.72 6.24 30.54
CA THR A 144 12.08 4.95 30.82
C THR A 144 11.32 4.46 29.60
N ALA A 145 11.30 3.15 29.41
CA ALA A 145 10.55 2.51 28.34
C ALA A 145 9.28 1.80 28.85
N ASP A 146 8.91 2.03 30.12
CA ASP A 146 7.63 1.62 30.68
C ASP A 146 6.54 2.62 30.24
N ILE A 147 5.74 2.16 29.28
CA ILE A 147 4.62 2.93 28.69
C ILE A 147 3.26 2.36 29.09
N VAL A 148 3.22 1.35 29.97
CA VAL A 148 2.00 0.65 30.39
C VAL A 148 1.64 0.97 31.83
N SER A 149 2.59 0.91 32.78
CA SER A 149 2.30 1.18 34.20
C SER A 149 1.73 2.58 34.46
N PRO A 150 2.17 3.65 33.77
CA PRO A 150 1.62 4.99 33.98
C PRO A 150 0.12 5.12 33.70
N VAL A 151 -0.44 4.28 32.83
CA VAL A 151 -1.87 4.29 32.48
C VAL A 151 -2.66 3.13 33.10
N ALA A 152 -1.97 2.27 33.85
CA ALA A 152 -2.57 1.07 34.44
C ALA A 152 -3.63 1.42 35.48
N ARG A 153 -4.60 0.52 35.67
CA ARG A 153 -5.69 0.71 36.64
C ARG A 153 -5.22 0.86 38.08
N GLU A 154 -4.12 0.20 38.41
CA GLU A 154 -3.47 0.22 39.73
C GLU A 154 -2.22 1.11 39.72
N GLY A 155 -2.08 1.98 38.71
CA GLY A 155 -0.96 2.90 38.60
C GLY A 155 -1.13 4.12 39.50
N ASP A 156 -0.03 4.57 40.08
CA ASP A 156 0.02 5.74 40.96
C ASP A 156 0.38 7.04 40.21
N VAL A 157 0.61 6.96 38.90
CA VAL A 157 0.99 8.11 38.07
C VAL A 157 -0.26 8.96 37.76
N PRO A 158 -0.25 10.27 38.05
CA PRO A 158 -1.35 11.15 37.66
C PRO A 158 -1.54 11.17 36.15
N ALA A 159 -2.80 11.20 35.69
CA ALA A 159 -3.12 11.09 34.26
C ALA A 159 -2.40 12.13 33.37
N HIS A 160 -2.31 13.38 33.83
CA HIS A 160 -1.62 14.44 33.10
C HIS A 160 -0.12 14.14 32.90
N VAL A 161 0.55 13.49 33.86
CA VAL A 161 1.97 13.13 33.71
C VAL A 161 2.15 12.05 32.64
N ALA A 162 1.24 11.07 32.57
CA ALA A 162 1.28 10.05 31.53
C ALA A 162 1.01 10.64 30.13
N VAL A 163 0.12 11.64 30.05
CA VAL A 163 -0.14 12.43 28.84
C VAL A 163 1.13 13.20 28.45
N ASP A 164 1.68 14.02 29.36
CA ASP A 164 2.88 14.83 29.12
C ASP A 164 4.07 13.99 28.64
N ASN A 165 4.29 12.82 29.23
CA ASN A 165 5.35 11.91 28.81
C ASN A 165 5.14 11.38 27.37
N CYS A 166 3.90 11.08 27.00
CA CYS A 166 3.57 10.66 25.63
C CYS A 166 3.71 11.81 24.64
N PHE A 167 3.27 13.01 25.04
CA PHE A 167 3.34 14.22 24.21
C PHE A 167 4.80 14.59 23.96
N SER A 168 5.65 14.54 24.98
CA SER A 168 7.10 14.76 24.86
C SER A 168 7.76 13.76 23.88
N ALA A 169 7.32 12.50 23.87
CA ALA A 169 7.78 11.51 22.89
C ALA A 169 7.35 11.89 21.45
N PHE A 170 6.14 12.44 21.29
CA PHE A 170 5.67 12.93 19.99
C PHE A 170 6.34 14.25 19.57
N ASP A 171 6.66 15.16 20.49
CA ASP A 171 7.50 16.34 20.24
C ASP A 171 8.86 15.93 19.67
N ARG A 172 9.46 14.88 20.23
CA ARG A 172 10.71 14.32 19.70
C ARG A 172 10.53 13.76 18.30
N LEU A 173 9.53 12.90 18.08
CA LEU A 173 9.21 12.39 16.74
C LEU A 173 8.90 13.50 15.74
N HIS A 174 8.30 14.59 16.20
CA HIS A 174 7.98 15.75 15.38
C HIS A 174 9.25 16.45 14.90
N ARG A 175 10.28 16.56 15.76
CA ARG A 175 11.59 17.12 15.44
C ARG A 175 12.43 16.22 14.54
N GLU A 176 12.30 14.89 14.66
CA GLU A 176 13.14 13.93 13.92
C GLU A 176 12.59 13.53 12.55
N LEU A 177 11.28 13.65 12.34
CA LEU A 177 10.62 13.22 11.11
C LEU A 177 10.22 14.43 10.28
N GLU A 178 10.60 14.42 9.00
CA GLU A 178 10.15 15.46 8.05
C GLU A 178 8.70 15.22 7.59
N GLY A 179 8.31 13.96 7.38
CA GLY A 179 7.01 13.62 6.76
C GLY A 179 5.82 13.61 7.74
N ASN A 180 4.88 14.56 7.57
CA ASN A 180 3.63 14.62 8.34
C ASN A 180 2.79 13.33 8.26
N GLN A 181 2.75 12.68 7.10
CA GLN A 181 2.04 11.41 6.94
C GLN A 181 2.65 10.28 7.79
N THR A 182 3.97 10.28 7.99
CA THR A 182 4.64 9.30 8.85
C THR A 182 4.32 9.58 10.32
N LYS A 183 4.32 10.85 10.75
CA LYS A 183 3.91 11.28 12.10
C LYS A 183 2.49 10.81 12.43
N GLN A 184 1.53 11.09 11.54
CA GLN A 184 0.14 10.68 11.68
C GLN A 184 -0.02 9.15 11.75
N ARG A 185 0.73 8.40 10.92
CA ARG A 185 0.69 6.93 10.94
C ARG A 185 1.23 6.34 12.24
N ILE A 186 2.24 6.96 12.84
CA ILE A 186 2.77 6.56 14.15
C ILE A 186 1.73 6.87 15.24
N HIS A 187 1.20 8.09 15.27
CA HIS A 187 0.13 8.47 16.22
C HIS A 187 -1.06 7.52 16.15
N LEU A 188 -1.57 7.24 14.96
CA LEU A 188 -2.69 6.33 14.79
C LEU A 188 -2.37 4.91 15.28
N ALA A 189 -1.15 4.41 15.08
CA ALA A 189 -0.73 3.11 15.59
C ALA A 189 -0.72 3.08 17.13
N VAL A 190 -0.15 4.10 17.75
CA VAL A 190 -0.04 4.25 19.22
C VAL A 190 -1.41 4.44 19.87
N SER A 191 -2.24 5.34 19.33
CA SER A 191 -3.61 5.57 19.82
C SER A 191 -4.48 4.31 19.72
N ASN A 192 -4.35 3.55 18.61
CA ASN A 192 -5.04 2.28 18.46
C ASN A 192 -4.57 1.21 19.46
N TRP A 193 -3.29 1.23 19.81
CA TRP A 193 -2.71 0.33 20.80
C TRP A 193 -3.19 0.67 22.21
N TYR A 194 -3.12 1.93 22.65
CA TYR A 194 -3.67 2.33 23.95
C TYR A 194 -5.19 2.11 24.05
N SER A 195 -5.93 2.39 22.98
CA SER A 195 -7.35 2.05 22.89
C SER A 195 -7.60 0.54 23.06
N HIS A 196 -6.68 -0.31 22.60
CA HIS A 196 -6.75 -1.76 22.86
C HIS A 196 -6.56 -2.07 24.34
N LEU A 197 -5.60 -1.44 25.01
CA LEU A 197 -5.36 -1.61 26.45
C LEU A 197 -6.57 -1.17 27.28
N VAL A 198 -7.20 -0.04 26.95
CA VAL A 198 -8.44 0.42 27.61
C VAL A 198 -9.57 -0.60 27.44
N ARG A 199 -9.79 -1.12 26.23
CA ARG A 199 -10.79 -2.18 25.99
C ARG A 199 -10.52 -3.47 26.77
N ARG A 200 -9.25 -3.82 26.95
CA ARG A 200 -8.80 -4.98 27.74
C ARG A 200 -8.73 -4.73 29.24
N LYS A 201 -9.05 -3.51 29.69
CA LYS A 201 -8.95 -3.07 31.08
C LYS A 201 -7.52 -3.09 31.64
N TRP A 202 -6.52 -3.05 30.76
CA TRP A 202 -5.10 -2.92 31.12
C TRP A 202 -4.73 -1.45 31.35
N ALA A 203 -5.41 -0.52 30.68
CA ALA A 203 -5.30 0.92 30.88
C ALA A 203 -6.65 1.53 31.29
N THR A 204 -6.62 2.69 31.96
CA THR A 204 -7.83 3.44 32.37
C THR A 204 -8.24 4.51 31.35
N PHE A 205 -7.29 5.06 30.61
CA PHE A 205 -7.51 6.06 29.54
C PHE A 205 -6.44 5.90 28.44
N ASN A 206 -6.63 6.62 27.33
CA ASN A 206 -5.67 6.70 26.24
C ASN A 206 -4.86 8.01 26.36
N PRO A 207 -3.55 7.97 26.66
CA PRO A 207 -2.76 9.17 26.94
C PRO A 207 -2.39 9.98 25.68
N VAL A 208 -2.73 9.49 24.49
CA VAL A 208 -2.47 10.17 23.20
C VAL A 208 -3.75 10.59 22.47
N GLU A 209 -4.89 10.50 23.16
CA GLU A 209 -6.17 11.01 22.69
C GLU A 209 -6.16 12.54 22.77
N GLY A 210 -6.59 13.22 21.71
CA GLY A 210 -6.54 14.69 21.60
C GLY A 210 -5.19 15.26 21.16
N LEU A 211 -4.14 14.44 21.02
CA LEU A 211 -2.83 14.88 20.51
C LEU A 211 -2.93 15.50 19.10
N ASP A 212 -3.82 14.97 18.26
CA ASP A 212 -4.13 15.47 16.92
C ASP A 212 -4.81 16.84 16.90
N GLU A 213 -5.31 17.32 18.04
CA GLU A 213 -5.83 18.69 18.19
C GLU A 213 -4.71 19.70 18.50
N GLU A 214 -3.60 19.24 19.11
CA GLU A 214 -2.43 20.07 19.42
C GLU A 214 -1.40 20.14 18.29
N TYR A 215 -1.28 19.07 17.49
CA TYR A 215 -0.47 19.08 16.27
C TYR A 215 -1.34 19.16 15.03
N ASP A 216 -1.00 20.09 14.13
CA ASP A 216 -1.67 20.25 12.85
C ASP A 216 -1.26 19.18 11.82
N TRP A 217 -1.17 17.90 12.24
CA TRP A 217 -0.95 16.79 11.29
C TRP A 217 -2.18 16.52 10.41
N SER A 218 -3.35 17.02 10.83
CA SER A 218 -4.60 16.99 10.09
C SER A 218 -4.76 18.20 9.16
N LYS A 219 -4.18 19.36 9.49
CA LYS A 219 -3.98 20.44 8.52
C LYS A 219 -2.54 20.42 8.03
N SER A 220 -2.30 19.66 6.96
CA SER A 220 -1.50 20.25 5.88
C SER A 220 -2.04 21.66 5.63
N ASP A 221 -1.19 22.63 5.28
CA ASP A 221 -1.59 23.97 4.86
C ASP A 221 -2.64 23.88 3.73
N SER A 222 -3.90 23.67 4.10
CA SER A 222 -4.98 23.16 3.25
C SER A 222 -5.91 24.31 2.92
N GLU A 223 -5.32 25.27 2.21
CA GLU A 223 -6.04 25.89 1.10
C GLU A 223 -5.69 25.19 -0.24
N ASN A 224 -4.85 24.14 -0.24
CA ASN A 224 -4.40 23.47 -1.48
C ASN A 224 -4.06 21.96 -1.39
N ASP A 225 -4.54 21.20 -0.40
CA ASP A 225 -4.22 19.75 -0.30
C ASP A 225 -5.34 18.85 -0.86
N ASP A 226 -5.77 19.13 -2.09
CA ASP A 226 -6.44 18.12 -2.91
C ASP A 226 -5.39 17.06 -3.25
N THR A 227 -5.50 15.87 -2.62
CA THR A 227 -4.64 14.74 -2.98
C THR A 227 -4.74 14.51 -4.50
N PRO A 228 -3.65 14.63 -5.28
CA PRO A 228 -3.75 14.73 -6.73
C PRO A 228 -4.58 13.61 -7.37
N CYS A 229 -5.65 13.97 -8.07
CA CYS A 229 -6.56 13.04 -8.74
C CYS A 229 -6.66 13.37 -10.24
N LEU A 230 -7.12 12.39 -11.04
CA LEU A 230 -7.54 12.71 -12.40
C LEU A 230 -8.84 13.53 -12.33
N THR A 231 -9.00 14.49 -13.24
CA THR A 231 -10.28 15.18 -13.45
C THR A 231 -11.13 14.37 -14.43
N ALA A 232 -12.43 14.67 -14.52
CA ALA A 232 -13.28 14.09 -15.56
C ALA A 232 -12.70 14.30 -16.97
N ALA A 233 -12.15 15.49 -17.26
CA ALA A 233 -11.50 15.79 -18.53
C ALA A 233 -10.25 14.94 -18.79
N HIS A 234 -9.45 14.63 -17.76
CA HIS A 234 -8.31 13.71 -17.91
C HIS A 234 -8.80 12.29 -18.24
N VAL A 235 -9.85 11.81 -17.57
CA VAL A 235 -10.43 10.47 -17.81
C VAL A 235 -11.04 10.37 -19.20
N GLN A 236 -11.76 11.41 -19.63
CA GLN A 236 -12.32 11.52 -20.97
C GLN A 236 -11.20 11.45 -22.03
N SER A 237 -10.15 12.27 -21.89
CA SER A 237 -9.01 12.26 -22.83
C SER A 237 -8.34 10.88 -22.91
N LEU A 238 -8.14 10.21 -21.78
CA LEU A 238 -7.62 8.84 -21.75
C LEU A 238 -8.54 7.86 -22.49
N TYR A 239 -9.85 7.95 -22.27
CA TYR A 239 -10.83 7.05 -22.87
C TYR A 239 -11.00 7.25 -24.37
N GLU A 240 -10.98 8.50 -24.85
CA GLU A 240 -11.05 8.86 -26.27
C GLU A 240 -9.76 8.53 -27.03
N THR A 241 -8.61 8.62 -26.36
CA THR A 241 -7.31 8.31 -26.96
C THR A 241 -7.04 6.81 -27.06
N ALA A 242 -7.76 5.99 -26.29
CA ALA A 242 -7.67 4.54 -26.35
C ALA A 242 -8.05 4.03 -27.74
N THR A 243 -7.18 3.24 -28.37
CA THR A 243 -7.37 2.83 -29.78
C THR A 243 -8.15 1.53 -29.96
N ASP A 244 -8.32 0.77 -28.87
CA ASP A 244 -9.02 -0.50 -28.87
C ASP A 244 -9.78 -0.75 -27.56
N ILE A 245 -10.59 -1.83 -27.57
CA ILE A 245 -11.42 -2.22 -26.44
C ILE A 245 -10.58 -2.58 -25.20
N GLU A 246 -9.36 -3.12 -25.38
CA GLU A 246 -8.48 -3.49 -24.28
C GLU A 246 -7.96 -2.25 -23.54
N GLU A 247 -7.52 -1.23 -24.27
CA GLU A 247 -7.13 0.08 -23.72
C GLU A 247 -8.31 0.80 -23.07
N GLN A 248 -9.49 0.78 -23.69
CA GLN A 248 -10.70 1.35 -23.09
C GLN A 248 -11.05 0.64 -21.77
N LEU A 249 -10.96 -0.69 -21.73
CA LEU A 249 -11.16 -1.47 -20.50
C LEU A 249 -10.11 -1.17 -19.43
N LEU A 250 -8.86 -0.88 -19.82
CA LEU A 250 -7.82 -0.46 -18.89
C LEU A 250 -8.22 0.82 -18.15
N VAL A 251 -8.71 1.83 -18.89
CA VAL A 251 -9.18 3.11 -18.32
C VAL A 251 -10.40 2.89 -17.42
N VAL A 252 -11.39 2.11 -17.89
CA VAL A 252 -12.58 1.77 -17.10
C VAL A 252 -12.21 1.03 -15.82
N ALA A 253 -11.28 0.08 -15.88
CA ALA A 253 -10.87 -0.69 -14.71
C ALA A 253 -10.18 0.18 -13.64
N LEU A 254 -9.35 1.13 -14.06
CA LEU A 254 -8.63 2.03 -13.16
C LEU A 254 -9.52 3.16 -12.62
N CYS A 255 -10.31 3.80 -13.49
CA CYS A 255 -11.04 5.04 -13.18
C CYS A 255 -12.53 4.80 -12.91
N GLY A 256 -13.16 3.86 -13.63
CA GLY A 256 -14.59 3.54 -13.49
C GLY A 256 -14.89 2.53 -12.37
N TRP A 257 -13.96 1.61 -12.09
CA TRP A 257 -14.09 0.60 -11.03
C TRP A 257 -13.15 0.84 -9.85
N GLY A 258 -12.24 1.83 -9.94
CA GLY A 258 -11.33 2.21 -8.86
C GLY A 258 -10.33 1.12 -8.45
N LEU A 259 -9.99 0.20 -9.37
CA LEU A 259 -9.14 -0.94 -9.07
C LEU A 259 -7.66 -0.54 -8.95
N ARG A 260 -6.90 -1.30 -8.15
CA ARG A 260 -5.44 -1.14 -8.13
C ARG A 260 -4.84 -1.75 -9.39
N PRO A 261 -3.67 -1.26 -9.87
CA PRO A 261 -3.00 -1.85 -11.03
C PRO A 261 -2.76 -3.37 -10.91
N ASN A 262 -2.47 -3.86 -9.71
CA ASN A 262 -2.30 -5.30 -9.47
C ASN A 262 -3.62 -6.10 -9.48
N GLU A 263 -4.74 -5.45 -9.18
CA GLU A 263 -6.07 -6.07 -9.28
C GLU A 263 -6.51 -6.13 -10.75
N VAL A 264 -6.29 -5.03 -11.49
CA VAL A 264 -6.50 -4.97 -12.95
C VAL A 264 -5.74 -6.08 -13.67
N ALA A 265 -4.44 -6.22 -13.36
CA ALA A 265 -3.58 -7.26 -13.94
C ALA A 265 -4.10 -8.69 -13.72
N LYS A 266 -4.89 -8.94 -12.67
CA LYS A 266 -5.39 -10.26 -12.28
C LYS A 266 -6.87 -10.48 -12.62
N LEU A 267 -7.52 -9.54 -13.30
CA LEU A 267 -8.94 -9.66 -13.63
C LEU A 267 -9.18 -10.89 -14.52
N ARG A 268 -10.14 -11.72 -14.11
CA ARG A 268 -10.65 -12.85 -14.88
C ARG A 268 -12.13 -12.68 -15.14
N THR A 269 -12.62 -13.22 -16.24
CA THR A 269 -14.04 -13.13 -16.62
C THR A 269 -14.98 -13.75 -15.59
N GLU A 270 -14.58 -14.85 -14.96
CA GLU A 270 -15.31 -15.50 -13.87
C GLU A 270 -15.51 -14.61 -12.64
N MET A 271 -14.73 -13.53 -12.48
CA MET A 271 -14.92 -12.57 -11.39
C MET A 271 -16.13 -11.66 -11.62
N PHE A 272 -16.63 -11.56 -12.86
CA PHE A 272 -17.74 -10.68 -13.21
C PHE A 272 -19.08 -11.40 -13.03
N VAL A 273 -19.93 -10.83 -12.18
CA VAL A 273 -21.28 -11.33 -11.92
C VAL A 273 -22.29 -10.39 -12.58
N PHE A 274 -22.76 -10.77 -13.77
CA PHE A 274 -23.73 -10.00 -14.55
C PHE A 274 -25.19 -10.42 -14.32
N ASP A 275 -25.43 -11.71 -14.06
CA ASP A 275 -26.77 -12.23 -13.75
C ASP A 275 -27.10 -11.94 -12.28
N VAL A 276 -27.68 -10.75 -12.05
CA VAL A 276 -28.11 -10.27 -10.73
C VAL A 276 -29.62 -10.05 -10.72
N PRO A 277 -30.29 -10.15 -9.55
CA PRO A 277 -31.73 -9.90 -9.43
C PRO A 277 -32.13 -8.53 -10.00
N ALA A 278 -33.37 -8.42 -10.49
CA ALA A 278 -33.89 -7.16 -11.01
C ALA A 278 -33.80 -6.03 -9.97
N GLY A 279 -33.14 -4.94 -10.33
CA GLY A 279 -32.88 -3.80 -9.44
C GLY A 279 -31.53 -3.86 -8.73
N GLU A 280 -30.79 -4.97 -8.81
CA GLU A 280 -29.41 -5.05 -8.35
C GLU A 280 -28.42 -4.61 -9.43
N THR A 281 -27.18 -4.35 -9.01
CA THR A 281 -26.11 -3.86 -9.89
C THR A 281 -25.07 -4.95 -10.08
N PRO A 282 -24.68 -5.28 -11.32
CA PRO A 282 -23.56 -6.19 -11.58
C PRO A 282 -22.31 -5.79 -10.82
N TYR A 283 -21.46 -6.76 -10.52
CA TYR A 283 -20.27 -6.52 -9.70
C TYR A 283 -19.11 -7.45 -10.05
N ILE A 284 -17.91 -7.04 -9.66
CA ILE A 284 -16.69 -7.83 -9.69
C ILE A 284 -16.49 -8.43 -8.30
N GLN A 285 -16.39 -9.74 -8.22
CA GLN A 285 -16.16 -10.50 -7.00
C GLN A 285 -14.66 -10.81 -6.85
N PHE A 286 -14.06 -10.34 -5.75
CA PHE A 286 -12.70 -10.71 -5.37
C PHE A 286 -12.73 -11.69 -4.20
N GLU A 287 -12.16 -12.88 -4.37
CA GLU A 287 -11.97 -13.86 -3.29
C GLU A 287 -10.76 -13.51 -2.43
N GLU A 288 -9.67 -13.04 -3.06
CA GLU A 288 -8.44 -12.62 -2.40
C GLU A 288 -8.15 -11.14 -2.64
N ARG A 289 -8.11 -10.35 -1.55
CA ARG A 289 -7.77 -8.93 -1.58
C ARG A 289 -7.01 -8.51 -0.33
N LYS A 290 -6.25 -7.41 -0.42
CA LYS A 290 -5.44 -6.86 0.70
C LYS A 290 -6.23 -6.66 2.01
N ASN A 291 -7.55 -6.47 1.93
CA ASN A 291 -8.44 -6.24 3.06
C ASN A 291 -9.50 -7.35 3.25
N GLY A 292 -9.27 -8.54 2.68
CA GLY A 292 -10.26 -9.64 2.63
C GLY A 292 -11.14 -9.60 1.37
N PRO A 293 -11.99 -10.61 1.18
CA PRO A 293 -12.89 -10.69 0.03
C PRO A 293 -13.79 -9.46 -0.06
N GLY A 294 -14.12 -9.03 -1.28
CA GLY A 294 -14.91 -7.81 -1.49
C GLY A 294 -15.51 -7.72 -2.88
N GLN A 295 -16.58 -6.94 -3.01
CA GLN A 295 -17.30 -6.70 -4.25
C GLN A 295 -17.10 -5.27 -4.73
N VAL A 296 -16.99 -5.08 -6.05
CA VAL A 296 -16.94 -3.76 -6.70
C VAL A 296 -18.09 -3.67 -7.68
N SER A 297 -19.02 -2.74 -7.48
CA SER A 297 -20.15 -2.56 -8.41
C SER A 297 -19.68 -2.03 -9.76
N ILE A 298 -20.20 -2.60 -10.84
CA ILE A 298 -19.97 -2.17 -12.21
C ILE A 298 -21.04 -1.13 -12.53
N LEU A 299 -20.68 0.14 -12.39
CA LEU A 299 -21.58 1.27 -12.67
C LEU A 299 -21.47 1.77 -14.11
N PHE A 300 -20.31 1.53 -14.74
CA PHE A 300 -19.98 1.89 -16.11
C PHE A 300 -19.18 0.76 -16.78
N GLY A 301 -19.28 0.66 -18.10
CA GLY A 301 -18.46 -0.24 -18.92
C GLY A 301 -18.95 -1.70 -19.01
N GLN A 302 -20.20 -2.00 -18.61
CA GLN A 302 -20.76 -3.35 -18.72
C GLN A 302 -20.88 -3.83 -20.18
N GLU A 303 -21.32 -2.95 -21.10
CA GLU A 303 -21.41 -3.28 -22.52
C GLU A 303 -20.01 -3.51 -23.13
N LEU A 304 -19.03 -2.72 -22.70
CA LEU A 304 -17.65 -2.81 -23.16
C LEU A 304 -17.01 -4.15 -22.75
N ILE A 305 -17.18 -4.57 -21.49
CA ILE A 305 -16.65 -5.86 -21.02
C ILE A 305 -17.35 -7.03 -21.71
N ASN A 306 -18.66 -6.95 -21.95
CA ASN A 306 -19.38 -7.98 -22.68
C ASN A 306 -18.87 -8.08 -24.12
N ALA A 307 -18.74 -6.96 -24.83
CA ALA A 307 -18.20 -6.93 -26.19
C ALA A 307 -16.77 -7.49 -26.26
N TYR A 308 -15.94 -7.20 -25.25
CA TYR A 308 -14.60 -7.79 -25.14
C TYR A 308 -14.65 -9.29 -24.94
N ILE A 309 -15.46 -9.79 -24.01
CA ILE A 309 -15.63 -11.23 -23.76
C ILE A 309 -16.14 -11.94 -25.02
N ASP A 310 -17.12 -11.36 -25.71
CA ASP A 310 -17.67 -11.88 -26.95
C ASP A 310 -16.63 -11.89 -28.08
N SER A 311 -15.67 -10.95 -28.09
CA SER A 311 -14.58 -10.95 -29.07
C SER A 311 -13.61 -12.14 -28.93
N TRP A 312 -13.63 -12.80 -27.77
CA TRP A 312 -12.88 -14.03 -27.49
C TRP A 312 -13.72 -15.30 -27.67
N ASP A 313 -15.01 -15.19 -27.97
CA ASP A 313 -15.89 -16.36 -28.13
C ASP A 313 -15.40 -17.26 -29.28
N GLY A 314 -15.21 -18.55 -28.96
CA GLY A 314 -14.64 -19.54 -29.90
C GLY A 314 -13.12 -19.54 -30.04
N SER A 315 -12.37 -18.75 -29.25
CA SER A 315 -10.91 -18.79 -29.21
C SER A 315 -10.39 -19.84 -28.22
N ASP A 316 -9.78 -20.91 -28.72
CA ASP A 316 -9.17 -21.98 -27.87
C ASP A 316 -7.93 -21.50 -27.09
N ASP A 317 -7.37 -20.35 -27.46
CA ASP A 317 -6.14 -19.78 -26.87
C ASP A 317 -6.42 -18.79 -25.72
N TRP A 318 -7.68 -18.51 -25.40
CA TRP A 318 -7.99 -17.54 -24.35
C TRP A 318 -7.88 -18.14 -22.95
N SER A 319 -7.00 -17.56 -22.12
CA SER A 319 -6.76 -17.98 -20.74
C SER A 319 -7.85 -17.54 -19.74
N GLY A 320 -8.90 -16.85 -20.20
CA GLY A 320 -9.96 -16.29 -19.35
C GLY A 320 -9.55 -15.06 -18.53
N TYR A 321 -8.29 -14.62 -18.65
CA TYR A 321 -7.84 -13.34 -18.11
C TYR A 321 -8.27 -12.20 -19.03
N LEU A 322 -8.67 -11.08 -18.41
CA LEU A 322 -9.05 -9.89 -19.16
C LEU A 322 -7.85 -9.32 -19.91
N PHE A 323 -6.68 -9.37 -19.28
CA PHE A 323 -5.41 -8.94 -19.86
C PHE A 323 -4.42 -10.11 -19.85
N PRO A 324 -4.52 -11.03 -20.84
CA PRO A 324 -3.63 -12.17 -20.93
C PRO A 324 -2.18 -11.72 -21.21
N SER A 325 -1.21 -12.45 -20.68
CA SER A 325 0.19 -12.17 -21.00
C SER A 325 0.56 -12.80 -22.34
N PRO A 326 1.32 -12.09 -23.21
CA PRO A 326 1.82 -12.66 -24.46
C PRO A 326 2.96 -13.67 -24.24
N HIS A 327 3.49 -13.76 -23.02
CA HIS A 327 4.54 -14.70 -22.65
C HIS A 327 3.94 -15.98 -22.07
N SER A 328 4.30 -17.13 -22.62
CA SER A 328 3.82 -18.46 -22.19
C SER A 328 4.13 -18.81 -20.74
N SER A 329 5.09 -18.11 -20.10
CA SER A 329 5.47 -18.32 -18.69
C SER A 329 4.51 -17.68 -17.69
N ARG A 330 3.56 -16.84 -18.14
CA ARG A 330 2.59 -16.15 -17.26
C ARG A 330 1.22 -16.11 -17.92
N ALA A 331 0.18 -16.40 -17.16
CA ALA A 331 -1.18 -16.41 -17.67
C ALA A 331 -1.76 -15.00 -17.92
N HIS A 332 -1.26 -13.98 -17.21
CA HIS A 332 -1.77 -12.61 -17.25
C HIS A 332 -0.64 -11.57 -17.17
N ILE A 333 -0.93 -10.33 -17.59
CA ILE A 333 0.04 -9.23 -17.53
C ILE A 333 0.45 -8.89 -16.09
N THR A 334 1.55 -8.16 -15.92
CA THR A 334 2.01 -7.74 -14.60
C THR A 334 1.42 -6.40 -14.19
N ARG A 335 1.52 -6.07 -12.89
CA ARG A 335 1.24 -4.71 -12.39
C ARG A 335 2.05 -3.65 -13.15
N TRP A 336 3.29 -3.94 -13.50
CA TRP A 336 4.17 -3.01 -14.24
C TRP A 336 3.67 -2.80 -15.66
N THR A 337 3.22 -3.86 -16.33
CA THR A 337 2.60 -3.77 -17.66
C THR A 337 1.35 -2.89 -17.65
N VAL A 338 0.51 -2.99 -16.62
CA VAL A 338 -0.64 -2.09 -16.42
C VAL A 338 -0.18 -0.64 -16.24
N TRP A 339 0.89 -0.42 -15.47
CA TRP A 339 1.43 0.92 -15.23
C TRP A 339 2.00 1.54 -16.51
N ASN A 340 2.81 0.80 -17.26
CA ASN A 340 3.39 1.27 -18.52
C ASN A 340 2.30 1.58 -19.56
N ARG A 341 1.34 0.67 -19.76
CA ARG A 341 0.22 0.92 -20.67
C ARG A 341 -0.58 2.17 -20.30
N PHE A 342 -0.78 2.42 -19.01
CA PHE A 342 -1.41 3.66 -18.55
C PHE A 342 -0.54 4.89 -18.86
N GLN A 343 0.78 4.84 -18.61
CA GLN A 343 1.68 5.96 -18.89
C GLN A 343 1.72 6.28 -20.38
N ASP A 344 1.88 5.26 -21.23
CA ASP A 344 1.88 5.40 -22.68
C ASP A 344 0.57 6.04 -23.16
N LEU A 345 -0.57 5.60 -22.60
CA LEU A 345 -1.87 6.18 -22.91
C LEU A 345 -2.00 7.62 -22.40
N ALA A 346 -1.51 7.93 -21.19
CA ALA A 346 -1.52 9.27 -20.62
C ALA A 346 -0.69 10.26 -21.42
N GLU A 347 0.49 9.84 -21.90
CA GLU A 347 1.33 10.62 -22.79
C GLU A 347 0.62 10.90 -24.12
N ARG A 348 0.05 9.85 -24.75
CA ARG A 348 -0.72 10.01 -26.00
C ARG A 348 -1.93 10.92 -25.84
N ALA A 349 -2.59 10.85 -24.68
CA ALA A 349 -3.76 11.66 -24.33
C ALA A 349 -3.40 13.09 -23.91
N GLY A 350 -2.11 13.45 -23.92
CA GLY A 350 -1.63 14.79 -23.60
C GLY A 350 -1.85 15.18 -22.15
N LEU A 351 -1.93 14.22 -21.23
CA LEU A 351 -1.98 14.53 -19.80
C LEU A 351 -0.64 15.17 -19.38
N PRO A 352 -0.66 16.10 -18.42
CA PRO A 352 0.57 16.69 -17.90
C PRO A 352 1.42 15.60 -17.23
N ALA A 353 2.74 15.77 -17.26
CA ALA A 353 3.67 14.85 -16.58
C ALA A 353 3.44 14.80 -15.05
N GLU A 354 2.96 15.91 -14.50
CA GLU A 354 2.60 16.05 -13.09
C GLU A 354 1.22 16.69 -12.93
N ILE A 355 0.44 16.17 -11.98
CA ILE A 355 -0.83 16.75 -11.55
C ILE A 355 -0.66 17.13 -10.10
N ALA A 356 -0.84 18.41 -9.77
CA ALA A 356 -0.67 18.96 -8.42
C ALA A 356 0.65 18.49 -7.76
N GLY A 357 1.74 18.47 -8.53
CA GLY A 357 3.10 18.13 -8.06
C GLY A 357 3.38 16.64 -7.83
N GLU A 358 2.45 15.73 -8.14
CA GLU A 358 2.69 14.27 -8.18
C GLU A 358 2.74 13.79 -9.63
N SER A 359 3.68 12.90 -9.97
CA SER A 359 3.76 12.34 -11.32
C SER A 359 2.47 11.62 -11.69
N THR A 360 1.96 11.90 -12.89
CA THR A 360 0.75 11.28 -13.42
C THR A 360 0.88 9.76 -13.36
N SER A 361 -0.11 9.07 -12.79
CA SER A 361 -0.04 7.62 -12.61
C SER A 361 -1.40 6.96 -12.47
N ALA A 362 -1.44 5.65 -12.75
CA ALA A 362 -2.64 4.82 -12.64
C ALA A 362 -3.30 4.86 -11.24
N LYS A 363 -2.55 5.25 -10.20
CA LYS A 363 -3.07 5.45 -8.84
C LYS A 363 -4.06 6.61 -8.75
N MET A 364 -3.90 7.64 -9.59
CA MET A 364 -4.77 8.81 -9.63
C MET A 364 -6.17 8.47 -10.18
N GLY A 365 -6.30 7.47 -11.07
CA GLY A 365 -7.60 6.96 -11.53
C GLY A 365 -8.45 6.38 -10.39
N ARG A 366 -7.81 5.66 -9.46
CA ARG A 366 -8.48 5.20 -8.24
C ARG A 366 -8.90 6.36 -7.33
N ARG A 367 -8.12 7.44 -7.28
CA ARG A 367 -8.48 8.64 -6.50
C ARG A 367 -9.67 9.36 -7.11
N PHE A 368 -9.70 9.51 -8.44
CA PHE A 368 -10.85 10.01 -9.18
C PHE A 368 -12.14 9.23 -8.87
N TRP A 369 -12.06 7.89 -8.83
CA TRP A 369 -13.22 7.08 -8.44
C TRP A 369 -13.72 7.37 -7.02
N TYR A 370 -12.80 7.57 -6.07
CA TYR A 370 -13.17 7.95 -4.69
C TYR A 370 -13.75 9.35 -4.62
N ASP A 371 -13.28 10.27 -5.44
CA ASP A 371 -13.78 11.63 -5.54
C ASP A 371 -15.22 11.68 -6.06
N ILE A 372 -15.54 10.89 -7.10
CA ILE A 372 -16.92 10.67 -7.55
C ILE A 372 -17.76 10.03 -6.44
N TYR A 373 -17.20 9.07 -5.71
CA TYR A 373 -17.90 8.41 -4.61
C TYR A 373 -18.24 9.37 -3.47
N SER A 374 -17.30 10.23 -3.03
CA SER A 374 -17.53 11.22 -1.99
C SER A 374 -18.48 12.30 -2.46
N SER A 375 -18.30 12.82 -3.68
CA SER A 375 -19.19 13.81 -4.27
C SER A 375 -20.64 13.30 -4.33
N ALA A 376 -20.84 12.02 -4.66
CA ALA A 376 -22.17 11.41 -4.63
C ALA A 376 -22.76 11.32 -3.21
N LEU A 377 -21.93 11.18 -2.18
CA LEU A 377 -22.38 11.20 -0.78
C LEU A 377 -22.75 12.62 -0.33
N ASP A 378 -21.96 13.60 -0.71
CA ASP A 378 -22.19 15.01 -0.36
C ASP A 378 -23.51 15.52 -0.95
N VAL A 379 -23.80 15.21 -2.22
CA VAL A 379 -25.10 15.52 -2.84
C VAL A 379 -26.29 14.89 -2.08
N ILE A 380 -26.11 13.67 -1.57
CA ILE A 380 -27.15 13.01 -0.76
C ILE A 380 -27.32 13.72 0.59
N LEU A 381 -26.22 14.13 1.23
CA LEU A 381 -26.23 14.85 2.51
C LEU A 381 -26.85 16.24 2.37
N ASP A 382 -26.46 17.01 1.35
CA ASP A 382 -27.03 18.33 1.04
C ASP A 382 -28.54 18.26 0.80
N GLY A 383 -28.99 17.23 0.09
CA GLY A 383 -30.42 16.98 -0.14
C GLY A 383 -31.21 16.68 1.15
N LEU A 384 -30.53 16.25 2.23
CA LEU A 384 -31.12 15.96 3.53
C LEU A 384 -31.07 17.14 4.50
N GLU A 385 -30.24 18.17 4.27
CA GLU A 385 -30.18 19.37 5.11
C GLU A 385 -31.54 20.09 5.18
N GLY A 386 -32.27 20.16 4.07
CA GLY A 386 -33.62 20.71 4.03
C GLY A 386 -34.62 19.93 4.91
N VAL A 387 -34.45 18.61 5.01
CA VAL A 387 -35.29 17.73 5.85
C VAL A 387 -34.87 17.82 7.32
N ALA A 388 -33.57 17.98 7.60
CA ALA A 388 -33.03 18.16 8.95
C ALA A 388 -33.52 19.47 9.59
N ALA A 389 -33.53 20.56 8.81
CA ALA A 389 -34.04 21.86 9.23
C ALA A 389 -35.53 21.83 9.59
N ASP A 390 -36.34 21.11 8.82
CA ASP A 390 -37.80 20.96 9.06
C ASP A 390 -38.13 20.08 10.28
N GLN A 391 -37.17 19.31 10.81
CA GLN A 391 -37.37 18.37 11.92
C GLN A 391 -36.55 18.71 13.18
N GLY A 392 -35.79 19.81 13.16
CA GLY A 392 -35.00 20.26 14.31
C GLY A 392 -33.89 19.29 14.72
N SER A 393 -33.30 18.58 13.76
CA SER A 393 -32.15 17.68 14.01
C SER A 393 -30.83 18.41 13.71
N GLU A 394 -29.85 18.31 14.61
CA GLU A 394 -28.59 19.06 14.54
C GLU A 394 -27.54 18.47 13.57
N SER A 395 -27.76 17.30 12.97
CA SER A 395 -26.80 16.70 12.01
C SER A 395 -27.49 15.98 10.84
N PRO A 396 -27.14 16.31 9.58
CA PRO A 396 -27.57 15.60 8.38
C PRO A 396 -27.22 14.10 8.38
N GLU A 397 -26.10 13.71 9.01
CA GLU A 397 -25.66 12.32 9.10
C GLU A 397 -26.56 11.49 10.03
N VAL A 398 -27.12 12.13 11.07
CA VAL A 398 -28.11 11.52 11.97
C VAL A 398 -29.44 11.32 11.24
N VAL A 399 -29.84 12.26 10.38
CA VAL A 399 -31.02 12.14 9.53
C VAL A 399 -30.83 11.02 8.49
N LEU A 400 -29.67 10.98 7.81
CA LEU A 400 -29.32 9.94 6.85
C LEU A 400 -29.48 8.53 7.43
N ARG A 401 -28.95 8.29 8.63
CA ARG A 401 -29.05 6.99 9.33
C ARG A 401 -30.45 6.65 9.81
N ASN A 402 -31.28 7.65 10.12
CA ASN A 402 -32.60 7.46 10.71
C ASN A 402 -33.74 7.41 9.67
N TYR A 403 -33.59 8.04 8.50
CA TYR A 403 -34.63 8.17 7.48
C TYR A 403 -34.41 7.30 6.24
N LEU A 404 -33.17 7.00 5.87
CA LEU A 404 -32.87 6.16 4.72
C LEU A 404 -32.34 4.81 5.18
N SER A 405 -32.90 3.74 4.63
CA SER A 405 -32.29 2.43 4.78
C SER A 405 -30.92 2.42 4.11
N GLU A 406 -29.99 1.62 4.62
CA GLU A 406 -28.67 1.45 3.99
C GLU A 406 -28.78 1.04 2.50
N ALA A 407 -29.84 0.32 2.15
CA ALA A 407 -30.16 -0.01 0.75
C ALA A 407 -30.48 1.24 -0.07
N ARG A 408 -31.34 2.15 0.43
CA ARG A 408 -31.71 3.37 -0.29
C ARG A 408 -30.53 4.33 -0.46
N ILE A 409 -29.66 4.46 0.55
CA ILE A 409 -28.42 5.26 0.45
C ILE A 409 -27.51 4.68 -0.62
N ARG A 410 -27.36 3.35 -0.64
CA ARG A 410 -26.55 2.66 -1.63
C ARG A 410 -27.07 2.87 -3.05
N ASP A 411 -28.39 2.81 -3.25
CA ASP A 411 -29.01 2.98 -4.56
C ASP A 411 -28.85 4.41 -5.09
N LEU A 412 -29.16 5.42 -4.26
CA LEU A 412 -28.99 6.83 -4.61
C LEU A 412 -27.53 7.14 -4.95
N ARG A 413 -26.58 6.64 -4.14
CA ARG A 413 -25.16 6.81 -4.42
C ARG A 413 -24.77 6.19 -5.76
N ARG A 414 -25.23 4.97 -6.05
CA ARG A 414 -24.94 4.31 -7.34
C ARG A 414 -25.54 5.05 -8.53
N GLU A 415 -26.70 5.68 -8.36
CA GLU A 415 -27.35 6.52 -9.38
C GLU A 415 -26.51 7.77 -9.68
N TYR A 416 -26.13 8.53 -8.67
CA TYR A 416 -25.27 9.71 -8.84
C TYR A 416 -23.89 9.36 -9.41
N MET A 417 -23.26 8.31 -8.88
CA MET A 417 -21.98 7.84 -9.42
C MET A 417 -22.10 7.40 -10.87
N ARG A 418 -23.20 6.75 -11.27
CA ARG A 418 -23.41 6.34 -12.67
C ARG A 418 -23.49 7.54 -13.59
N ALA A 419 -24.19 8.61 -13.19
CA ALA A 419 -24.27 9.83 -13.98
C ALA A 419 -22.88 10.49 -14.14
N GLN A 420 -22.14 10.69 -13.06
CA GLN A 420 -20.81 11.30 -13.12
C GLN A 420 -19.79 10.45 -13.89
N LEU A 421 -19.86 9.12 -13.75
CA LEU A 421 -19.04 8.22 -14.56
C LEU A 421 -19.46 8.24 -16.03
N ALA A 422 -20.74 8.34 -16.35
CA ALA A 422 -21.17 8.50 -17.73
C ALA A 422 -20.61 9.79 -18.33
N ASP A 423 -20.70 10.92 -17.62
CA ASP A 423 -20.17 12.21 -18.07
C ASP A 423 -18.63 12.22 -18.23
N ALA A 424 -17.91 11.47 -17.41
CA ALA A 424 -16.44 11.38 -17.52
C ALA A 424 -15.94 10.43 -18.62
N PHE A 425 -16.81 9.55 -19.12
CA PHE A 425 -16.47 8.54 -20.13
C PHE A 425 -17.29 8.69 -21.43
N SER A 426 -18.17 9.70 -21.51
CA SER A 426 -19.05 9.98 -22.65
C SER A 426 -19.05 11.48 -22.95
N ASP A 427 -19.34 11.84 -24.21
CA ASP A 427 -19.57 13.22 -24.67
C ASP A 427 -20.89 13.83 -24.13
#